data_AF-A0A945EEI6-F1
#
_entry.id   AF-A0A945EEI6-F1
#
_cell.length_a   1.000
_cell.length_b   1.000
_cell.length_c   1.000
_cell.angle_alpha   90.00
_cell.angle_beta   90.00
_cell.angle_gamma   90.00
#
_symmetry.space_group_name_H-M   'P 1'
#
loop_
_entity.id
_entity.type
_entity.pdbx_description
1 polymer ?
#
loop_
_entity_poly.entity_id
_entity_poly.type
_entity_poly.pdbx_seq_one_letter_code
_entity_poly.pdbx_strand_id
1 'polypeptide(L)'
;MMLYLESINKSLHNLMSLDKSVILIGEDLLDPYGGAFKVSKGLSTDFPEQVISTPISEQAIVGSAIGMAMKGMKPVVEIMFGDFLTLCFDQIINHATKYHWMFNEQITVPIVIRTPMGGWAWLRPYS
;
A
#
# COMPACT_ATOMS: atom_id res chain seq x y z
N MET A 1 -26.25 0.57 2.63
CA MET A 1 -25.14 1.54 2.84
C MET A 1 -23.88 0.71 3.04
N MET A 2 -22.92 0.73 2.10
CA MET A 2 -21.62 0.08 2.33
C MET A 2 -20.76 0.98 3.21
N LEU A 3 -20.05 0.40 4.18
CA LEU A 3 -19.04 1.14 4.93
C LEU A 3 -17.86 1.49 4.01
N TYR A 4 -17.23 2.65 4.24
CA TYR A 4 -16.11 3.10 3.41
C TYR A 4 -14.97 2.07 3.32
N LEU A 5 -14.67 1.40 4.45
CA LEU A 5 -13.67 0.34 4.53
C LEU A 5 -14.03 -0.88 3.66
N GLU A 6 -15.30 -1.30 3.64
CA GLU A 6 -15.78 -2.42 2.82
C GLU A 6 -15.68 -2.09 1.33
N SER A 7 -15.96 -0.84 0.95
CA SER A 7 -15.83 -0.40 -0.45
C SER A 7 -14.38 -0.45 -0.93
N ILE A 8 -13.42 -0.07 -0.09
CA ILE A 8 -11.99 -0.15 -0.42
C ILE A 8 -11.56 -1.61 -0.54
N ASN A 9 -11.92 -2.45 0.44
CA ASN A 9 -11.61 -3.88 0.41
C ASN A 9 -12.15 -4.55 -0.87
N LYS A 10 -13.43 -4.32 -1.19
CA LYS A 10 -14.05 -4.85 -2.41
C LYS A 10 -13.35 -4.39 -3.69
N SER A 11 -12.90 -3.13 -3.72
CA SER A 11 -12.17 -2.58 -4.86
C SER A 11 -10.81 -3.26 -5.03
N LEU A 12 -10.08 -3.53 -3.94
CA LEU A 12 -8.81 -4.25 -3.98
C LEU A 12 -8.98 -5.69 -4.44
N HIS A 13 -9.99 -6.40 -3.91
CA HIS A 13 -10.34 -7.74 -4.37
C HIS A 13 -10.60 -7.79 -5.87
N ASN A 14 -11.37 -6.83 -6.39
CA ASN A 14 -11.64 -6.74 -7.83
C ASN A 14 -10.36 -6.45 -8.64
N LEU A 15 -9.54 -5.49 -8.21
CA LEU A 15 -8.29 -5.14 -8.89
C LEU A 15 -7.31 -6.32 -8.94
N MET A 16 -7.12 -7.00 -7.81
CA MET A 16 -6.20 -8.13 -7.71
C MET A 16 -6.70 -9.36 -8.49
N SER A 17 -8.03 -9.56 -8.55
CA SER A 17 -8.62 -10.61 -9.38
C SER A 17 -8.46 -10.35 -10.89
N LEU A 18 -8.50 -9.09 -11.32
CA LEU A 18 -8.39 -8.71 -12.73
C LEU A 18 -6.93 -8.63 -13.21
N ASP A 19 -6.00 -8.27 -12.35
CA ASP A 19 -4.62 -7.98 -12.72
C ASP A 19 -3.62 -8.54 -11.69
N LYS A 20 -2.89 -9.58 -12.10
CA LYS A 20 -1.85 -10.22 -11.29
C LYS A 20 -0.62 -9.34 -11.03
N SER A 21 -0.46 -8.25 -11.78
CA SER A 21 0.62 -7.28 -11.54
C SER A 21 0.33 -6.37 -10.34
N VAL A 22 -0.91 -6.35 -9.84
CA VAL A 22 -1.27 -5.59 -8.63
C VAL A 22 -0.74 -6.33 -7.41
N ILE A 23 0.19 -5.69 -6.69
CA ILE A 23 0.81 -6.25 -5.49
C ILE A 23 0.48 -5.35 -4.30
N LEU A 24 -0.14 -5.90 -3.26
CA LEU A 24 -0.34 -5.22 -1.99
C LEU A 24 0.87 -5.47 -1.10
N ILE A 25 1.55 -4.41 -0.66
CA ILE A 25 2.73 -4.49 0.22
C ILE A 25 2.58 -3.56 1.42
N GLY A 26 2.96 -4.02 2.60
CA GLY A 26 2.83 -3.24 3.82
C GLY A 26 2.90 -4.07 5.09
N GLU A 27 2.64 -3.43 6.21
CA GLU A 27 2.75 -4.01 7.55
C GLU A 27 1.48 -4.78 7.94
N ASP A 28 1.67 -5.92 8.60
CA ASP A 28 0.61 -6.77 9.17
C ASP A 28 -0.58 -7.06 8.22
N LEU A 29 -0.30 -7.28 6.93
CA LEU A 29 -1.34 -7.50 5.93
C LEU A 29 -1.93 -8.92 5.93
N LEU A 30 -1.21 -9.89 6.52
CA LEU A 30 -1.62 -11.29 6.49
C LEU A 30 -2.83 -11.56 7.37
N ASP A 31 -3.70 -12.46 6.91
CA ASP A 31 -4.77 -13.02 7.73
C ASP A 31 -4.16 -13.86 8.87
N PRO A 32 -4.74 -13.85 10.09
CA PRO A 32 -6.07 -13.34 10.45
C PRO A 32 -6.12 -11.87 10.86
N TYR A 33 -5.00 -11.14 10.85
CA TYR A 33 -4.97 -9.73 11.25
C TYR A 33 -5.68 -8.85 10.20
N GLY A 34 -5.38 -9.06 8.91
CA GLY A 34 -6.08 -8.43 7.79
C GLY A 34 -5.91 -6.91 7.70
N GLY A 35 -4.75 -6.41 8.15
CA GLY A 35 -4.39 -4.99 8.21
C GLY A 35 -4.93 -4.25 9.44
N ALA A 36 -4.26 -3.16 9.83
CA ALA A 36 -4.56 -2.39 11.05
C ALA A 36 -6.02 -1.91 11.16
N PHE A 37 -6.65 -1.63 10.00
CA PHE A 37 -8.04 -1.19 9.91
C PHE A 37 -8.97 -2.24 9.26
N LYS A 38 -8.53 -3.50 9.15
CA LYS A 38 -9.26 -4.61 8.51
C LYS A 38 -9.61 -4.41 7.03
N VAL A 39 -8.93 -3.48 6.35
CA VAL A 39 -9.19 -3.16 4.93
C VAL A 39 -8.60 -4.24 4.01
N SER A 40 -7.55 -4.94 4.41
CA SER A 40 -6.90 -5.99 3.62
C SER A 40 -7.37 -7.41 3.97
N LYS A 41 -8.40 -7.53 4.82
CA LYS A 41 -8.98 -8.80 5.24
C LYS A 41 -9.34 -9.69 4.03
N GLY A 42 -8.89 -10.94 4.08
CA GLY A 42 -9.14 -11.97 3.07
C GLY A 42 -8.27 -11.86 1.81
N LEU A 43 -7.58 -10.74 1.58
CA LEU A 43 -6.75 -10.60 0.38
C LEU A 43 -5.55 -11.55 0.40
N SER A 44 -4.95 -11.79 1.56
CA SER A 44 -3.80 -12.71 1.66
C SER A 44 -4.20 -14.16 1.50
N THR A 45 -5.44 -14.50 1.84
CA THR A 45 -6.02 -15.83 1.65
C THR A 45 -6.38 -16.06 0.19
N ASP A 46 -7.00 -15.09 -0.47
CA ASP A 46 -7.49 -15.22 -1.85
C ASP A 46 -6.37 -15.00 -2.89
N PHE A 47 -5.36 -14.17 -2.57
CA PHE A 47 -4.26 -13.79 -3.47
C PHE A 47 -2.87 -13.87 -2.79
N PRO A 48 -2.42 -15.06 -2.38
CA PRO A 48 -1.19 -15.23 -1.59
C PRO A 48 0.09 -14.75 -2.30
N GLU A 49 0.13 -14.79 -3.63
CA GLU A 49 1.28 -14.32 -4.42
C GLU A 49 1.31 -12.79 -4.62
N GLN A 50 0.20 -12.12 -4.32
CA GLN A 50 0.03 -10.68 -4.54
C GLN A 50 0.01 -9.88 -3.23
N VAL A 51 0.04 -10.54 -2.07
CA VAL A 51 0.09 -9.87 -0.76
C VAL A 51 1.43 -10.13 -0.08
N ILE A 52 2.21 -9.08 0.15
CA ILE A 52 3.54 -9.15 0.75
C ILE A 52 3.52 -8.40 2.07
N SER A 53 3.63 -9.13 3.17
CA SER A 53 3.81 -8.53 4.49
C SER A 53 5.28 -8.23 4.76
N THR A 54 5.54 -7.04 5.27
CA THR A 54 6.88 -6.51 5.48
C THR A 54 7.14 -6.18 6.95
N PRO A 55 8.42 -6.12 7.39
CA PRO A 55 8.76 -5.56 8.69
C PRO A 55 8.45 -4.06 8.77
N ILE A 56 8.43 -3.52 9.99
CA ILE A 56 8.21 -2.09 10.29
C ILE A 56 9.39 -1.26 9.76
N SER A 57 9.32 -0.87 8.49
CA SER A 57 10.31 -0.02 7.83
C SER A 57 9.72 0.64 6.59
N GLU A 58 9.04 1.76 6.79
CA GLU A 58 8.28 2.49 5.77
C GLU A 58 9.18 2.89 4.58
N GLN A 59 10.42 3.29 4.87
CA GLN A 59 11.39 3.62 3.82
C GLN A 59 11.73 2.40 2.95
N ALA A 60 11.94 1.22 3.56
CA ALA A 60 12.25 0.00 2.83
C ALA A 60 11.02 -0.53 2.06
N ILE A 61 9.82 -0.39 2.61
CA ILE A 61 8.56 -0.75 1.97
C ILE A 61 8.38 0.07 0.69
N VAL A 62 8.46 1.41 0.80
CA VAL A 62 8.28 2.31 -0.34
C VAL A 62 9.40 2.13 -1.37
N GLY A 63 10.66 1.97 -0.93
CA GLY A 63 11.78 1.71 -1.83
C GLY A 63 11.61 0.40 -2.61
N SER A 64 11.18 -0.66 -1.93
CA SER A 64 10.88 -1.95 -2.57
C SER A 64 9.73 -1.83 -3.56
N ALA A 65 8.66 -1.13 -3.20
CA ALA A 65 7.53 -0.86 -4.09
C ALA A 65 7.97 -0.07 -5.34
N ILE A 66 8.81 0.95 -5.22
CA ILE A 66 9.37 1.67 -6.37
C ILE A 66 10.12 0.70 -7.29
N GLY A 67 10.97 -0.16 -6.74
CA GLY A 67 11.67 -1.19 -7.51
C GLY A 67 10.72 -2.18 -8.22
N MET A 68 9.63 -2.56 -7.56
CA MET A 68 8.58 -3.40 -8.16
C MET A 68 7.89 -2.68 -9.32
N ALA A 69 7.55 -1.41 -9.14
CA ALA A 69 6.92 -0.57 -10.15
C ALA A 69 7.82 -0.42 -11.39
N MET A 70 9.12 -0.23 -11.20
CA MET A 70 10.10 -0.20 -12.30
C MET A 70 10.20 -1.52 -13.07
N LYS A 71 9.89 -2.67 -12.43
CA LYS A 71 9.80 -3.97 -13.08
C LYS A 71 8.43 -4.25 -13.75
N GLY A 72 7.53 -3.27 -13.77
CA GLY A 72 6.22 -3.37 -14.42
C GLY A 72 5.10 -3.92 -13.53
N MET A 73 5.34 -4.06 -12.22
CA MET A 73 4.26 -4.32 -11.25
C MET A 73 3.52 -3.04 -10.89
N LYS A 74 2.35 -3.17 -10.28
CA LYS A 74 1.48 -2.08 -9.82
C LYS A 74 1.31 -2.16 -8.30
N PRO A 75 2.34 -1.77 -7.54
CA PRO A 75 2.31 -1.88 -6.09
C PRO A 75 1.31 -0.89 -5.46
N VAL A 76 0.49 -1.43 -4.57
CA VAL A 76 -0.34 -0.70 -3.61
C VAL A 76 0.35 -0.84 -2.25
N VAL A 77 0.90 0.26 -1.77
CA VAL A 77 1.62 0.33 -0.50
C VAL A 77 0.68 0.75 0.63
N GLU A 78 0.62 -0.05 1.69
CA GLU A 78 -0.11 0.28 2.91
C GLU A 78 0.86 0.65 4.04
N ILE A 79 0.76 1.89 4.51
CA ILE A 79 1.49 2.39 5.68
C ILE A 79 0.52 2.48 6.85
N MET A 80 0.91 1.95 8.01
CA MET A 80 0.04 1.77 9.17
C MET A 80 -0.61 3.07 9.64
N PHE A 81 0.13 4.19 9.67
CA PHE A 81 -0.36 5.51 10.05
C PHE A 81 0.25 6.62 9.20
N GLY A 82 -0.54 7.68 8.93
CA GLY A 82 -0.10 8.80 8.11
C GLY A 82 1.09 9.56 8.69
N ASP A 83 1.27 9.54 10.02
CA ASP A 83 2.40 10.17 10.71
C ASP A 83 3.76 9.58 10.28
N PHE A 84 3.78 8.30 9.91
CA PHE A 84 4.99 7.59 9.46
C PHE A 84 5.34 7.82 7.99
N LEU A 85 4.49 8.52 7.23
CA LEU A 85 4.85 8.94 5.88
C LEU A 85 6.16 9.72 5.88
N THR A 86 6.39 10.55 6.91
CA THR A 86 7.61 11.34 7.11
C THR A 86 8.91 10.52 6.97
N LEU A 87 8.90 9.25 7.37
CA LEU A 87 10.05 8.33 7.29
C LEU A 87 10.38 7.88 5.87
N CYS A 88 9.42 7.92 4.95
CA CYS A 88 9.58 7.47 3.56
C CYS A 88 9.58 8.62 2.53
N PHE A 89 9.56 9.89 2.97
CA PHE A 89 9.51 11.06 2.09
C PHE A 89 10.65 11.11 1.07
N ASP A 90 11.86 10.73 1.49
CA ASP A 90 13.02 10.68 0.60
C ASP A 90 12.76 9.76 -0.62
N GLN A 91 12.22 8.56 -0.37
CA GLN A 91 11.88 7.62 -1.44
C GLN A 91 10.76 8.15 -2.35
N ILE A 92 9.77 8.83 -1.80
CA ILE A 92 8.67 9.39 -2.60
C ILE A 92 9.18 10.55 -3.47
N ILE A 93 9.82 11.54 -2.86
CA ILE A 93 10.20 12.78 -3.53
C ILE A 93 11.43 12.59 -4.43
N ASN A 94 12.48 11.94 -3.94
CA ASN A 94 13.71 11.84 -4.71
C ASN A 94 13.71 10.70 -5.71
N HIS A 95 12.95 9.64 -5.47
CA HIS A 95 12.92 8.47 -6.35
C HIS A 95 11.62 8.42 -7.17
N ALA A 96 10.48 8.15 -6.53
CA ALA A 96 9.22 7.86 -7.25
C ALA A 96 8.81 8.96 -8.24
N THR A 97 8.89 10.23 -7.83
CA THR A 97 8.46 11.34 -8.70
C THR A 97 9.49 11.72 -9.76
N LYS A 98 10.79 11.58 -9.48
CA LYS A 98 11.85 12.08 -10.37
C LYS A 98 12.29 11.05 -11.40
N TYR A 99 12.17 9.76 -11.11
CA TYR A 99 12.66 8.70 -11.98
C TYR A 99 12.11 8.77 -13.40
N HIS A 100 10.85 9.18 -13.56
CA HIS A 100 10.28 9.36 -14.88
C HIS A 100 11.09 10.35 -15.74
N TRP A 101 11.42 11.52 -15.19
CA TRP A 101 12.21 12.53 -15.90
C TRP A 101 13.71 12.18 -15.95
N MET A 102 14.27 11.62 -14.87
CA MET A 102 15.69 11.26 -14.81
C MET A 102 16.08 10.20 -15.83
N PHE A 103 15.18 9.25 -16.13
CA PHE A 103 15.40 8.23 -17.15
C PHE A 103 14.83 8.63 -18.51
N ASN A 104 14.68 9.93 -18.78
CA ASN A 104 14.22 10.47 -20.06
C ASN A 104 12.92 9.80 -20.54
N GLU A 105 11.95 9.68 -19.63
CA GLU A 105 10.62 9.10 -19.84
C GLU A 105 10.60 7.59 -20.17
N GLN A 106 11.75 6.92 -20.13
CA GLN A 106 11.85 5.48 -20.42
C GLN A 106 11.28 4.59 -19.30
N ILE A 107 11.17 5.14 -18.08
CA ILE A 107 10.69 4.43 -16.91
C ILE A 107 9.47 5.17 -16.35
N THR A 108 8.45 4.42 -15.96
CA THR A 108 7.32 4.92 -15.16
C THR A 108 7.28 4.19 -13.84
N VAL A 109 6.84 4.87 -12.78
CA VAL A 109 6.74 4.30 -11.43
C VAL A 109 5.29 4.38 -10.97
N PRO A 110 4.42 3.48 -11.46
CA PRO A 110 3.01 3.44 -11.05
C PRO A 110 2.89 2.86 -9.63
N ILE A 111 2.88 3.73 -8.62
CA ILE A 111 2.74 3.35 -7.21
C ILE A 111 1.53 4.05 -6.58
N VAL A 112 0.76 3.32 -5.77
CA VAL A 112 -0.31 3.88 -4.95
C VAL A 112 0.07 3.74 -3.48
N ILE A 113 0.22 4.85 -2.77
CA ILE A 113 0.50 4.84 -1.33
C ILE A 113 -0.79 5.18 -0.60
N ARG A 114 -1.26 4.27 0.25
CA ARG A 114 -2.43 4.46 1.09
C ARG A 114 -2.02 4.46 2.55
N THR A 115 -2.61 5.39 3.28
CA THR A 115 -2.41 5.49 4.72
C THR A 115 -3.69 6.01 5.37
N PRO A 116 -4.08 5.47 6.53
CA PRO A 116 -5.14 6.04 7.33
C PRO A 116 -4.60 7.32 8.01
N MET A 117 -5.29 8.43 7.79
CA MET A 117 -4.95 9.71 8.39
C MET A 117 -6.24 10.38 8.89
N GLY A 118 -6.17 10.95 10.08
CA GLY A 118 -7.30 11.65 10.69
C GLY A 118 -7.05 11.87 12.17
N GLY A 119 -7.31 13.09 12.65
CA GLY A 119 -7.36 13.35 14.08
C GLY A 119 -8.63 12.77 14.70
N TRP A 120 -8.67 12.68 16.04
CA TRP A 120 -9.84 12.37 16.86
C TRP A 120 -10.23 10.90 17.06
N ALA A 121 -9.65 9.93 16.33
CA ALA A 121 -9.95 8.50 16.51
C ALA A 121 -9.23 7.86 17.71
N TRP A 122 -8.09 8.40 18.15
CA TRP A 122 -7.34 7.89 19.30
C TRP A 122 -7.92 8.35 20.66
N LEU A 123 -8.77 9.40 20.67
CA LEU A 123 -9.34 9.99 21.89
C LEU A 123 -10.69 9.39 22.33
N ARG A 124 -11.26 8.45 21.57
CA ARG A 124 -12.43 7.69 22.02
C ARG A 124 -12.34 6.22 21.62
N PRO A 125 -11.95 5.33 22.55
CA PRO A 125 -12.32 3.94 22.41
C PRO A 125 -13.84 3.89 22.64
N TYR A 126 -14.60 3.51 21.62
CA TYR A 126 -16.07 3.40 21.59
C TYR A 126 -16.86 4.72 21.54
N SER A 127 -17.31 5.08 20.34
CA SER A 127 -18.64 5.66 20.11
C SER A 127 -19.04 5.50 18.65
#